data_AF-A0A7X2N0B0-F1
#
_entry.id   AF-A0A7X2N0B0-F1
#
_cell.length_a   1.000
_cell.length_b   1.000
_cell.length_c   1.000
_cell.angle_alpha   90.00
_cell.angle_beta   90.00
_cell.angle_gamma   90.00
#
_symmetry.space_group_name_H-M   'P 1'
#
loop_
_entity.id
_entity.type
_entity.pdbx_description
1 polymer ?
#
loop_
_entity_poly.entity_id
_entity_poly.type
_entity_poly.pdbx_seq_one_letter_code
_entity_poly.pdbx_strand_id
1 'polypeptide(L)'
;MLVGSTKYYFDNKTYLSFWTDMDVKKNKYANTILTFNDEDIKVIGKNSKVKYEVKPSENNGQGRKFYIDKIVHEPLEIEVSKVTIDYGFIDGTEMTLNIPKQGESIEVNKVINIDEIHEKLYVKSINRTKEDIEVHIDPIKYKRDDSLIQIVCPSESGGCTGSDGKSDIISIKSNEDIPASERISGKYKFKIGHVVLSKTGPWKFETK
;
A
#
# COMPACT_ATOMS: atom_id res chain seq x y z
N MET A 1 4.09 1.54 14.47
CA MET A 1 4.97 0.78 13.56
C MET A 1 6.38 1.20 13.88
N LEU A 2 7.23 0.22 14.16
CA LEU A 2 8.66 0.38 14.32
C LEU A 2 9.32 0.13 12.96
N VAL A 3 10.35 0.91 12.66
CA VAL A 3 11.21 0.74 11.50
C VAL A 3 12.64 0.66 12.01
N GLY A 4 13.42 -0.26 11.47
CA GLY A 4 14.84 -0.38 11.76
C GLY A 4 15.62 -0.85 10.54
N SER A 5 16.94 -0.93 10.67
CA SER A 5 17.79 -1.50 9.63
C SER A 5 18.96 -2.28 10.21
N THR A 6 19.41 -3.27 9.45
CA THR A 6 20.65 -4.00 9.70
C THR A 6 21.71 -3.48 8.75
N LYS A 7 22.86 -3.07 9.29
CA LYS A 7 24.03 -2.65 8.53
C LYS A 7 25.01 -3.81 8.39
N TYR A 8 25.57 -4.00 7.20
CA TYR A 8 26.60 -5.01 6.92
C TYR A 8 27.50 -4.59 5.75
N TYR A 9 28.62 -5.27 5.57
CA TYR A 9 29.61 -4.99 4.52
C TYR A 9 29.70 -6.15 3.54
N PHE A 10 29.72 -5.82 2.25
CA PHE A 10 29.92 -6.78 1.17
C PHE A 10 30.45 -6.03 -0.05
N ASP A 11 31.32 -6.64 -0.86
CA ASP A 11 31.79 -6.07 -2.13
C ASP A 11 32.25 -4.59 -2.04
N ASN A 12 33.07 -4.26 -1.03
CA ASN A 12 33.56 -2.90 -0.74
C ASN A 12 32.47 -1.81 -0.54
N LYS A 13 31.24 -2.23 -0.27
CA LYS A 13 30.07 -1.37 -0.04
C LYS A 13 29.50 -1.59 1.35
N THR A 14 28.75 -0.59 1.83
CA THR A 14 27.94 -0.70 3.05
C THR A 14 26.50 -0.93 2.66
N TYR A 15 25.90 -2.01 3.14
CA TYR A 15 24.50 -2.35 2.87
C TYR A 15 23.62 -2.06 4.08
N LEU A 16 22.38 -1.68 3.79
CA LEU A 16 21.32 -1.44 4.75
C LEU A 16 20.12 -2.30 4.38
N SER A 17 19.71 -3.21 5.26
CA SER A 17 18.49 -4.01 5.12
C SER A 17 17.45 -3.54 6.12
N PHE A 18 16.38 -2.93 5.63
CA PHE A 18 15.30 -2.38 6.44
C PHE A 18 14.27 -3.46 6.85
N TRP A 19 13.68 -3.29 8.02
CA TRP A 19 12.68 -4.18 8.61
C TRP A 19 11.66 -3.39 9.42
N THR A 20 10.50 -3.99 9.69
CA THR A 20 9.47 -3.39 10.56
C THR A 20 8.93 -4.40 11.57
N ASP A 21 8.29 -3.92 12.64
CA ASP A 21 7.58 -4.79 13.59
C ASP A 21 6.37 -5.52 12.98
N MET A 22 5.97 -5.16 11.76
CA MET A 22 4.87 -5.83 11.06
C MET A 22 5.28 -7.15 10.43
N ASP A 23 6.58 -7.39 10.22
CA ASP A 23 7.10 -8.66 9.71
C ASP A 23 6.73 -9.86 10.63
N VAL A 24 6.36 -9.58 11.88
CA VAL A 24 6.01 -10.57 12.91
C VAL A 24 4.49 -10.77 13.05
N LYS A 25 3.64 -9.92 12.45
CA LYS A 25 2.17 -9.95 12.57
C LYS A 25 1.48 -10.85 11.53
N LYS A 26 2.02 -12.06 11.30
CA LYS A 26 1.72 -12.91 10.13
C LYS A 26 0.35 -13.61 10.11
N ASN A 27 -0.46 -13.55 11.16
CA ASN A 27 -1.64 -14.42 11.26
C ASN A 27 -2.95 -13.85 10.66
N LYS A 28 -2.93 -12.64 10.05
CA LYS A 28 -4.15 -12.01 9.49
C LYS A 28 -4.13 -11.75 7.98
N TYR A 29 -3.01 -12.02 7.31
CA TYR A 29 -2.81 -11.61 5.92
C TYR A 29 -2.30 -12.78 5.08
N ALA A 30 -2.78 -12.89 3.84
CA ALA A 30 -2.26 -13.86 2.86
C ALA A 30 -0.81 -13.50 2.49
N ASN A 31 -0.56 -12.20 2.34
CA ASN A 31 0.76 -11.61 2.16
C ASN A 31 0.79 -10.18 2.72
N THR A 32 1.97 -9.76 3.17
CA THR A 32 2.25 -8.35 3.45
C THR A 32 3.60 -8.01 2.88
N ILE A 33 3.65 -7.11 1.89
CA ILE A 33 4.90 -6.62 1.30
C ILE A 33 5.18 -5.23 1.86
N LEU A 34 6.44 -4.98 2.23
CA LEU A 34 6.86 -3.68 2.75
C LEU A 34 7.96 -3.17 1.85
N THR A 35 7.75 -1.98 1.32
CA THR A 35 8.61 -1.34 0.33
C THR A 35 9.04 0.02 0.87
N PHE A 36 10.34 0.28 0.81
CA PHE A 36 10.94 1.57 1.08
C PHE A 36 11.44 2.15 -0.25
N ASN A 37 11.39 3.47 -0.39
CA ASN A 37 12.00 4.17 -1.50
C ASN A 37 13.24 4.92 -1.01
N ASP A 38 14.27 5.00 -1.83
CA ASP A 38 15.51 5.73 -1.54
C ASP A 38 15.25 7.23 -1.31
N GLU A 39 14.31 7.83 -2.04
CA GLU A 39 13.90 9.23 -1.85
C GLU A 39 13.36 9.54 -0.43
N ASP A 40 12.82 8.53 0.24
CA ASP A 40 12.24 8.62 1.58
C ASP A 40 13.25 8.28 2.69
N ILE A 41 14.50 7.98 2.33
CA ILE A 41 15.55 7.55 3.26
C ILE A 41 16.66 8.61 3.31
N LYS A 42 17.01 9.05 4.52
CA LYS A 42 18.21 9.86 4.78
C LYS A 42 19.17 9.08 5.64
N VAL A 43 20.45 9.07 5.25
CA VAL A 43 21.51 8.39 6.00
C VAL A 43 22.64 9.35 6.29
N ILE A 44 23.00 9.48 7.57
CA ILE A 44 23.98 10.44 8.07
C ILE A 44 25.00 9.71 8.94
N GLY A 45 26.29 9.95 8.74
CA GLY A 45 27.34 9.45 9.62
C GLY A 45 27.19 10.06 11.01
N LYS A 46 27.08 9.21 12.05
CA LYS A 46 26.80 9.70 13.41
C LYS A 46 27.91 10.61 13.92
N ASN A 47 29.16 10.31 13.59
CA ASN A 47 30.33 11.03 14.07
C ASN A 47 30.74 12.12 13.06
N SER A 48 30.83 11.77 11.78
CA SER A 48 31.28 12.69 10.74
C SER A 48 30.24 13.72 10.32
N LYS A 49 28.95 13.46 10.60
CA LYS A 49 27.80 14.21 10.09
C LYS A 49 27.73 14.29 8.55
N VAL A 50 28.46 13.42 7.85
CA VAL A 50 28.41 13.31 6.39
C VAL A 50 27.08 12.67 5.98
N LYS A 51 26.40 13.28 5.01
CA LYS A 51 25.24 12.66 4.35
C LYS A 51 25.72 11.66 3.31
N TYR A 52 25.11 10.48 3.30
CA TYR A 52 25.39 9.45 2.31
C TYR A 52 24.22 9.30 1.35
N GLU A 53 24.53 9.25 0.06
CA GLU A 53 23.61 8.79 -0.96
C GLU A 53 23.41 7.28 -0.79
N VAL A 54 22.15 6.84 -0.81
CA VAL A 54 21.78 5.43 -0.80
C VAL A 54 21.19 5.05 -2.14
N LYS A 55 21.54 3.86 -2.62
CA LYS A 55 21.03 3.31 -3.87
C LYS A 55 20.33 1.99 -3.61
N PRO A 56 19.25 1.68 -4.33
CA PRO A 56 18.62 0.36 -4.23
C PRO A 56 19.61 -0.72 -4.66
N SER A 57 19.65 -1.81 -3.90
CA SER A 57 20.48 -2.99 -4.25
C SER A 57 19.95 -3.67 -5.51
N GLU A 58 20.81 -4.35 -6.27
CA GLU A 58 20.36 -5.23 -7.35
C GLU A 58 19.46 -6.37 -6.83
N ASN A 59 19.68 -6.80 -5.58
CA ASN A 59 18.87 -7.79 -4.87
C ASN A 59 17.78 -7.14 -4.00
N ASN A 60 17.30 -5.95 -4.38
CA ASN A 60 16.35 -5.18 -3.57
C ASN A 60 15.00 -5.89 -3.42
N GLY A 61 14.64 -6.83 -4.29
CA GLY A 61 13.52 -7.77 -4.15
C GLY A 61 12.18 -7.10 -3.83
N GLN A 62 11.95 -6.82 -2.54
CA GLN A 62 10.77 -6.15 -1.99
C GLN A 62 11.00 -4.67 -1.63
N GLY A 63 12.06 -4.02 -2.11
CA GLY A 63 12.33 -2.61 -1.77
C GLY A 63 12.89 -2.40 -0.37
N ARG A 64 13.66 -3.35 0.18
CA ARG A 64 14.18 -3.28 1.56
C ARG A 64 15.70 -3.21 1.68
N LYS A 65 16.45 -3.35 0.59
CA LYS A 65 17.91 -3.43 0.61
C LYS A 65 18.52 -2.30 -0.21
N PHE A 66 19.35 -1.52 0.46
CA PHE A 66 20.05 -0.36 -0.11
C PHE A 66 21.54 -0.48 0.17
N TYR A 67 22.34 0.29 -0.57
CA TYR A 67 23.77 0.38 -0.33
C TYR A 67 24.30 1.80 -0.46
N ILE A 68 25.42 2.03 0.21
CA ILE A 68 26.31 3.18 0.05
C ILE A 68 27.55 2.67 -0.69
N ASP A 69 27.99 3.39 -1.71
CA ASP A 69 29.08 2.97 -2.61
C ASP A 69 30.49 3.15 -2.00
N LYS A 70 30.65 2.72 -0.75
CA LYS A 70 31.89 2.59 0.01
C LYS A 70 31.65 1.90 1.36
N ILE A 71 32.72 1.47 2.01
CA ILE A 71 32.69 1.01 3.40
C ILE A 71 32.59 2.20 4.37
N VAL A 72 31.61 2.17 5.26
CA VAL A 72 31.39 3.16 6.32
C VAL A 72 31.43 2.45 7.67
N HIS A 73 32.54 2.59 8.40
CA HIS A 73 32.75 1.94 9.70
C HIS A 73 32.02 2.62 10.86
N GLU A 74 31.74 3.92 10.75
CA GLU A 74 31.01 4.63 11.80
C GLU A 74 29.54 4.20 11.88
N PRO A 75 28.88 4.36 13.05
CA PRO A 75 27.44 4.23 13.16
C PRO A 75 26.73 5.23 12.25
N LEU A 76 25.52 4.88 11.81
CA LEU A 76 24.70 5.71 10.93
C LEU A 76 23.41 6.12 11.64
N GLU A 77 23.08 7.41 11.58
CA GLU A 77 21.77 7.97 11.89
C GLU A 77 20.90 7.87 10.62
N ILE A 78 19.78 7.17 10.72
CA ILE A 78 18.85 6.95 9.61
C ILE A 78 17.52 7.62 9.91
N GLU A 79 17.00 8.36 8.94
CA GLU A 79 15.62 8.86 8.94
C GLU A 79 14.85 8.23 7.78
N VAL A 80 13.64 7.76 8.05
CA VAL A 80 12.69 7.27 7.04
C VAL A 80 11.42 8.10 7.16
N SER A 81 10.98 8.76 6.09
CA SER A 81 9.77 9.59 6.08
C SER A 81 8.50 8.82 5.71
N LYS A 82 8.64 7.75 4.94
CA LYS A 82 7.52 7.01 4.36
C LYS A 82 7.87 5.54 4.13
N VAL A 83 6.87 4.69 4.32
CA VAL A 83 6.91 3.26 3.99
C VAL A 83 5.64 2.91 3.22
N THR A 84 5.77 2.21 2.11
CA THR A 84 4.64 1.64 1.38
C THR A 84 4.41 0.23 1.87
N ILE A 85 3.16 -0.07 2.24
CA ILE A 85 2.74 -1.34 2.79
C ILE A 85 1.67 -1.90 1.88
N ASP A 86 1.89 -3.11 1.41
CA ASP A 86 0.96 -3.82 0.58
C ASP A 86 0.32 -4.96 1.36
N TYR A 87 -1.00 -4.90 1.57
CA TYR A 87 -1.75 -5.89 2.32
C TYR A 87 -2.62 -6.72 1.39
N GLY A 88 -2.41 -8.05 1.37
CA GLY A 88 -3.39 -8.99 0.84
C GLY A 88 -4.14 -9.68 1.97
N PHE A 89 -5.47 -9.60 1.90
CA PHE A 89 -6.37 -10.15 2.90
C PHE A 89 -6.77 -11.59 2.54
N ILE A 90 -6.84 -12.47 3.54
CA ILE A 90 -7.32 -13.85 3.36
C ILE A 90 -8.83 -13.81 3.11
N ASP A 91 -9.57 -13.20 4.03
CA ASP A 91 -11.02 -13.11 3.95
C ASP A 91 -11.50 -11.81 3.32
N GLY A 92 -10.76 -10.70 3.47
CA GLY A 92 -11.12 -9.40 2.89
C GLY A 92 -12.43 -8.83 3.44
N THR A 93 -12.76 -7.59 3.04
CA THR A 93 -14.04 -6.96 3.39
C THR A 93 -14.99 -6.98 2.20
N GLU A 94 -16.18 -7.56 2.38
CA GLU A 94 -17.23 -7.64 1.35
C GLU A 94 -18.34 -6.60 1.57
N MET A 95 -18.87 -6.07 0.47
CA MET A 95 -20.11 -5.32 0.45
C MET A 95 -20.99 -5.73 -0.75
N THR A 96 -22.30 -5.61 -0.60
CA THR A 96 -23.24 -5.77 -1.71
C THR A 96 -23.74 -4.42 -2.20
N LEU A 97 -23.65 -4.21 -3.52
CA LEU A 97 -24.07 -3.01 -4.23
C LEU A 97 -25.18 -3.34 -5.23
N ASN A 98 -26.05 -2.37 -5.54
CA ASN A 98 -27.01 -2.54 -6.63
C ASN A 98 -26.30 -2.31 -7.96
N ILE A 99 -26.54 -3.19 -8.93
CA ILE A 99 -26.03 -3.03 -10.30
C ILE A 99 -26.86 -1.93 -10.99
N PRO A 100 -26.25 -0.82 -11.46
CA PRO A 100 -26.96 0.20 -12.23
C PRO A 100 -27.46 -0.32 -13.58
N LYS A 101 -28.38 0.40 -14.20
CA LYS A 101 -28.67 0.20 -15.63
C LYS A 101 -27.48 0.65 -16.48
N GLN A 102 -27.39 0.15 -17.70
CA GLN A 102 -26.31 0.53 -18.62
C GLN A 102 -26.34 2.05 -18.87
N GLY A 103 -25.20 2.72 -18.66
CA GLY A 103 -25.05 4.18 -18.75
C GLY A 103 -25.47 4.94 -17.50
N GLU A 104 -25.92 4.26 -16.44
CA GLU A 104 -26.35 4.87 -15.18
C GLU A 104 -25.22 4.90 -14.13
N SER A 105 -25.28 5.92 -13.27
CA SER A 105 -24.49 6.03 -12.05
C SER A 105 -25.43 6.08 -10.85
N ILE A 106 -25.14 5.29 -9.83
CA ILE A 106 -25.90 5.28 -8.57
C ILE A 106 -24.97 5.73 -7.45
N GLU A 107 -25.40 6.74 -6.69
CA GLU A 107 -24.73 7.11 -5.45
C GLU A 107 -24.91 6.01 -4.39
N VAL A 108 -23.80 5.59 -3.80
CA VAL A 108 -23.77 4.57 -2.75
C VAL A 108 -23.58 5.23 -1.39
N ASN A 109 -22.66 6.19 -1.30
CA ASN A 109 -22.34 6.97 -0.09
C ASN A 109 -22.16 6.11 1.17
N LYS A 110 -21.46 4.97 1.07
CA LYS A 110 -21.20 4.05 2.19
C LYS A 110 -19.77 4.10 2.67
N VAL A 111 -19.58 3.86 3.96
CA VAL A 111 -18.28 3.64 4.57
C VAL A 111 -18.05 2.15 4.76
N ILE A 112 -16.88 1.67 4.36
CA ILE A 112 -16.37 0.33 4.67
C ILE A 112 -15.25 0.50 5.69
N ASN A 113 -15.30 -0.25 6.79
CA ASN A 113 -14.18 -0.36 7.72
C ASN A 113 -13.34 -1.57 7.30
N ILE A 114 -12.04 -1.39 7.15
CA ILE A 114 -11.07 -2.47 6.95
C ILE A 114 -10.38 -2.69 8.29
N ASP A 115 -11.01 -3.51 9.13
CA ASP A 115 -10.68 -3.65 10.54
C ASP A 115 -9.26 -4.19 10.77
N GLU A 116 -8.75 -5.01 9.85
CA GLU A 116 -7.42 -5.62 9.91
C GLU A 116 -6.32 -4.57 9.95
N ILE A 117 -6.46 -3.50 9.16
CA ILE A 117 -5.49 -2.40 9.05
C ILE A 117 -5.96 -1.10 9.73
N HIS A 118 -7.14 -1.13 10.35
CA HIS A 118 -7.77 0.02 11.01
C HIS A 118 -7.92 1.25 10.10
N GLU A 119 -8.33 0.99 8.85
CA GLU A 119 -8.59 2.02 7.84
C GLU A 119 -10.06 2.05 7.42
N LYS A 120 -10.45 3.13 6.74
CA LYS A 120 -11.80 3.29 6.21
C LYS A 120 -11.76 3.68 4.74
N LEU A 121 -12.70 3.14 3.96
CA LEU A 121 -12.93 3.50 2.57
C LEU A 121 -14.33 4.09 2.40
N TYR A 122 -14.42 5.19 1.65
CA TYR A 122 -15.70 5.76 1.29
C TYR A 122 -16.07 5.34 -0.14
N VAL A 123 -17.09 4.50 -0.28
CA VAL A 123 -17.64 4.14 -1.59
C VAL A 123 -18.65 5.19 -1.98
N LYS A 124 -18.29 6.01 -2.97
CA LYS A 124 -19.06 7.17 -3.41
C LYS A 124 -20.19 6.74 -4.34
N SER A 125 -19.86 5.99 -5.39
CA SER A 125 -20.81 5.58 -6.43
C SER A 125 -20.42 4.27 -7.08
N ILE A 126 -21.38 3.70 -7.80
CA ILE A 126 -21.19 2.60 -8.73
C ILE A 126 -21.75 3.00 -10.08
N ASN A 127 -20.99 2.79 -11.14
CA ASN A 127 -21.35 3.14 -12.50
C ASN A 127 -21.39 1.87 -13.35
N ARG A 128 -22.28 1.83 -14.33
CA ARG A 128 -22.26 0.78 -15.35
C ARG A 128 -22.00 1.38 -16.72
N THR A 129 -20.84 1.06 -17.28
CA THR A 129 -20.49 1.43 -18.65
C THR A 129 -21.03 0.37 -19.63
N LYS A 130 -20.65 0.44 -20.91
CA LYS A 130 -21.05 -0.60 -21.88
C LYS A 130 -20.41 -1.95 -21.57
N GLU A 131 -19.21 -1.94 -21.01
CA GLU A 131 -18.38 -3.13 -20.84
C GLU A 131 -18.21 -3.48 -19.35
N ASP A 132 -18.28 -2.48 -18.45
CA ASP A 132 -17.76 -2.60 -17.09
C ASP A 132 -18.77 -2.16 -16.03
N ILE A 133 -18.64 -2.74 -14.83
CA ILE A 133 -19.09 -2.08 -13.59
C ILE A 133 -17.88 -1.42 -12.95
N GLU A 134 -18.02 -0.14 -12.62
CA GLU A 134 -16.99 0.65 -11.96
C GLU A 134 -17.44 1.04 -10.56
N VAL A 135 -16.70 0.60 -9.54
CA VAL A 135 -16.88 1.08 -8.16
C VAL A 135 -15.94 2.25 -7.92
N HIS A 136 -16.49 3.40 -7.54
CA HIS A 136 -15.73 4.63 -7.31
C HIS A 136 -15.56 4.86 -5.81
N ILE A 137 -14.31 4.81 -5.37
CA ILE A 137 -13.91 4.93 -3.96
C ILE A 137 -13.17 6.24 -3.77
N ASP A 138 -13.53 7.00 -2.74
CA ASP A 138 -12.80 8.18 -2.27
C ASP A 138 -11.84 7.76 -1.14
N PRO A 139 -10.53 7.71 -1.42
CA PRO A 139 -9.52 7.32 -0.42
C PRO A 139 -9.14 8.48 0.51
N ILE A 140 -9.59 9.71 0.24
CA ILE A 140 -9.17 10.93 0.96
C ILE A 140 -10.13 11.27 2.09
N LYS A 141 -11.45 11.05 1.92
CA LYS A 141 -12.47 11.47 2.88
C LYS A 141 -12.21 11.04 4.33
N TYR A 142 -11.67 9.84 4.51
CA TYR A 142 -11.33 9.29 5.82
C TYR A 142 -9.85 8.96 5.98
N LYS A 143 -8.98 9.59 5.16
CA LYS A 143 -7.53 9.42 5.33
C LYS A 143 -7.11 9.84 6.73
N ARG A 144 -6.04 9.23 7.22
CA ARG A 144 -5.40 9.64 8.47
C ARG A 144 -4.24 10.57 8.14
N ASP A 145 -3.78 11.30 9.15
CA ASP A 145 -2.62 12.18 8.97
C ASP A 145 -1.34 11.40 8.65
N ASP A 146 -1.24 10.15 9.15
CA ASP A 146 -0.10 9.26 8.99
C ASP A 146 -0.26 8.22 7.89
N SER A 147 -1.38 8.18 7.17
CA SER A 147 -1.63 7.15 6.16
C SER A 147 -2.54 7.57 5.01
N LEU A 148 -2.30 6.97 3.84
CA LEU A 148 -3.11 7.14 2.63
C LEU A 148 -3.26 5.81 1.91
N ILE A 149 -4.50 5.41 1.65
CA ILE A 149 -4.77 4.28 0.74
C ILE A 149 -4.51 4.73 -0.68
N GLN A 150 -3.57 4.06 -1.35
CA GLN A 150 -3.15 4.38 -2.71
C GLN A 150 -3.79 3.47 -3.74
N ILE A 151 -3.92 2.17 -3.45
CA ILE A 151 -4.45 1.18 -4.38
C ILE A 151 -5.43 0.29 -3.63
N VAL A 152 -6.54 -0.02 -4.28
CA VAL A 152 -7.49 -1.03 -3.81
C VAL A 152 -7.68 -2.03 -4.95
N CYS A 153 -7.54 -3.32 -4.65
CA CYS A 153 -7.84 -4.39 -5.59
C CYS A 153 -8.99 -5.26 -5.08
N PRO A 154 -9.91 -5.66 -5.96
CA PRO A 154 -10.90 -6.66 -5.64
C PRO A 154 -10.23 -8.03 -5.40
N SER A 155 -10.90 -8.91 -4.65
CA SER A 155 -10.44 -10.30 -4.42
C SER A 155 -10.55 -11.19 -5.66
N GLU A 156 -11.50 -10.88 -6.54
CA GLU A 156 -11.75 -11.61 -7.78
C GLU A 156 -11.14 -10.86 -8.97
N SER A 157 -11.21 -11.45 -10.17
CA SER A 157 -10.65 -10.96 -11.45
C SER A 157 -11.13 -9.54 -11.81
N GLY A 158 -10.47 -8.56 -11.22
CA GLY A 158 -10.63 -7.14 -11.50
C GLY A 158 -9.28 -6.45 -11.41
N GLY A 159 -9.14 -5.36 -12.16
CA GLY A 159 -7.91 -4.58 -12.15
C GLY A 159 -7.71 -3.86 -10.82
N CYS A 160 -6.52 -3.97 -10.24
CA CYS A 160 -6.07 -3.02 -9.21
C CYS A 160 -6.06 -1.62 -9.82
N THR A 161 -6.74 -0.67 -9.18
CA THR A 161 -6.69 0.73 -9.60
C THR A 161 -6.10 1.57 -8.48
N GLY A 162 -5.15 2.43 -8.83
CA GLY A 162 -4.48 3.33 -7.91
C GLY A 162 -4.97 4.77 -8.07
N SER A 163 -4.94 5.52 -6.97
CA SER A 163 -4.93 6.98 -6.96
C SER A 163 -3.48 7.43 -6.76
N ASP A 164 -3.06 8.45 -7.51
CA ASP A 164 -1.79 9.17 -7.32
C ASP A 164 -1.76 10.00 -6.01
N GLY A 165 -2.78 9.85 -5.17
CA GLY A 165 -2.99 10.63 -3.94
C GLY A 165 -3.56 12.03 -4.19
N LYS A 166 -3.80 12.40 -5.46
CA LYS A 166 -4.48 13.63 -5.88
C LYS A 166 -5.83 13.35 -6.53
N SER A 167 -6.04 12.14 -7.05
CA SER A 167 -7.34 11.70 -7.53
C SER A 167 -8.25 11.36 -6.35
N ASP A 168 -9.42 12.02 -6.33
CA ASP A 168 -10.49 11.79 -5.36
C ASP A 168 -11.24 10.48 -5.62
N ILE A 169 -10.85 9.71 -6.64
CA ILE A 169 -11.53 8.49 -7.06
C ILE A 169 -10.52 7.41 -7.44
N ILE A 170 -10.66 6.24 -6.82
CA ILE A 170 -10.16 4.96 -7.29
C ILE A 170 -11.33 4.26 -8.01
N SER A 171 -11.20 4.00 -9.31
CA SER A 171 -12.24 3.35 -10.13
C SER A 171 -11.90 1.89 -10.36
N ILE A 172 -12.53 0.98 -9.63
CA ILE A 172 -12.28 -0.46 -9.79
C ILE A 172 -13.21 -1.00 -10.87
N LYS A 173 -12.61 -1.46 -11.95
CA LYS A 173 -13.31 -2.08 -13.08
C LYS A 173 -13.43 -3.58 -12.89
N SER A 174 -14.65 -4.09 -12.99
CA SER A 174 -14.92 -5.52 -13.16
C SER A 174 -15.48 -5.73 -14.56
N ASN A 175 -14.62 -6.24 -15.43
CA ASN A 175 -14.95 -6.53 -16.82
C ASN A 175 -15.31 -8.01 -16.87
N GLU A 176 -16.49 -8.32 -17.39
CA GLU A 176 -16.90 -9.66 -17.84
C GLU A 176 -17.10 -10.79 -16.79
N ASP A 177 -16.58 -10.70 -15.56
CA ASP A 177 -16.63 -11.80 -14.58
C ASP A 177 -17.72 -11.73 -13.52
N ILE A 178 -18.67 -10.79 -13.61
CA ILE A 178 -19.81 -10.75 -12.66
C ILE A 178 -20.60 -12.06 -12.79
N PRO A 179 -20.75 -12.86 -11.72
CA PRO A 179 -21.47 -14.13 -11.77
C PRO A 179 -22.90 -13.99 -12.30
N ALA A 180 -23.40 -14.99 -13.01
CA ALA A 180 -24.77 -14.95 -13.55
C ALA A 180 -25.83 -14.74 -12.45
N SER A 181 -25.61 -15.28 -11.25
CA SER A 181 -26.46 -15.06 -10.08
C SER A 181 -26.54 -13.59 -9.65
N GLU A 182 -25.42 -12.87 -9.73
CA GLU A 182 -25.34 -11.43 -9.43
C GLU A 182 -26.04 -10.60 -10.50
N ARG A 183 -25.89 -10.98 -11.77
CA ARG A 183 -26.61 -10.33 -12.89
C ARG A 183 -28.12 -10.49 -12.76
N ILE A 184 -28.60 -11.70 -12.44
CA ILE A 184 -30.04 -11.99 -12.29
C ILE A 184 -30.62 -11.27 -11.08
N SER A 185 -29.91 -11.25 -9.96
CA SER A 185 -30.35 -10.57 -8.74
C SER A 185 -30.22 -9.05 -8.80
N GLY A 186 -29.44 -8.52 -9.76
CA GLY A 186 -29.13 -7.09 -9.84
C GLY A 186 -28.24 -6.62 -8.69
N LYS A 187 -27.50 -7.52 -8.05
CA LYS A 187 -26.64 -7.26 -6.89
C LYS A 187 -25.22 -7.64 -7.22
N TYR A 188 -24.30 -6.71 -7.08
CA TYR A 188 -22.86 -6.93 -7.26
C TYR A 188 -22.19 -7.09 -5.89
N LYS A 189 -21.47 -8.19 -5.70
CA LYS A 189 -20.67 -8.42 -4.49
C LYS A 189 -19.26 -7.90 -4.72
N PHE A 190 -19.00 -6.74 -4.14
CA PHE A 190 -17.67 -6.14 -4.18
C PHE A 190 -16.88 -6.58 -2.95
N LYS A 191 -15.77 -7.28 -3.16
CA LYS A 191 -14.92 -7.79 -2.10
C LYS A 191 -13.50 -7.25 -2.24
N ILE A 192 -13.00 -6.58 -1.22
CA ILE A 192 -11.64 -6.04 -1.19
C ILE A 192 -10.66 -7.15 -0.84
N GLY A 193 -9.80 -7.52 -1.80
CA GLY A 193 -8.76 -8.53 -1.58
C GLY A 193 -7.41 -7.94 -1.20
N HIS A 194 -7.16 -6.69 -1.61
CA HIS A 194 -5.82 -6.11 -1.50
C HIS A 194 -5.87 -4.59 -1.33
N VAL A 195 -5.00 -4.04 -0.49
CA VAL A 195 -4.85 -2.59 -0.28
C VAL A 195 -3.38 -2.21 -0.16
N VAL A 196 -2.95 -1.25 -0.98
CA VAL A 196 -1.65 -0.58 -0.83
C VAL A 196 -1.84 0.70 -0.03
N LEU A 197 -1.14 0.79 1.10
CA LEU A 197 -1.15 1.90 2.04
C LEU A 197 0.23 2.58 2.05
N SER A 198 0.25 3.88 1.81
CA SER A 198 1.41 4.72 2.14
C SER A 198 1.31 5.16 3.59
N LYS A 199 2.34 4.91 4.39
CA LYS A 199 2.42 5.35 5.79
C LYS A 199 3.55 6.33 5.98
N THR A 200 3.26 7.52 6.51
CA THR A 200 4.26 8.54 6.84
C THR A 200 4.58 8.50 8.32
N GLY A 201 5.82 8.83 8.67
CA GLY A 201 6.23 8.79 10.07
C GLY A 201 7.61 9.40 10.29
N PRO A 202 7.90 9.87 11.52
CA PRO A 202 9.20 10.44 11.86
C PRO A 202 10.16 9.35 12.34
N TRP A 203 10.34 8.27 11.56
CA TRP A 203 11.19 7.16 12.01
C TRP A 203 12.65 7.58 11.96
N LYS A 204 13.27 7.67 13.14
CA LYS A 204 14.70 7.99 13.31
C LYS A 204 15.35 6.95 14.21
N PHE A 205 16.44 6.36 13.76
CA PHE A 205 17.15 5.34 14.51
C PHE A 205 18.63 5.26 14.12
N GLU A 206 19.40 4.59 14.96
CA GLU A 206 20.81 4.32 14.72
C GLU A 206 21.00 2.86 14.26
N THR A 207 21.88 2.65 13.29
CA THR A 207 22.39 1.32 12.93
C THR A 207 23.90 1.28 13.06
N LYS A 208 24.44 0.14 13.51
CA LYS A 208 25.85 -0.03 13.89
C LYS A 208 26.52 -1.03 12.97
#